data_AF-A0A953R103-F1
#
_entry.id   AF-A0A953R103-F1
#
_cell.length_a   1.000
_cell.length_b   1.000
_cell.length_c   1.000
_cell.angle_alpha   90.00
_cell.angle_beta   90.00
_cell.angle_gamma   90.00
#
_symmetry.space_group_name_H-M   'P 1'
#
loop_
_entity.id
_entity.type
_entity.pdbx_description
1 polymer ?
#
loop_
_entity_poly.entity_id
_entity_poly.type
_entity_poly.pdbx_seq_one_letter_code
_entity_poly.pdbx_strand_id
1 'polypeptide(L)'
;MELEKNKDEFRKLGLGVAGVSYDSVAVLHNFSDRKGVHFPLLSDVDSKTIRQLNILNDTMPKDNAFYGIPFPGSFILDGKGTIVAKYFEDDYRERYTSADILSHQFGVIPSAGKTEVQGRQLRLTATASNSIVATGHRVALTLDIELNPNMHVYAPGVEGYIAIDWKLKDSDGFAAHEVAYPKSEKLYLKAIDETVPVYRNRFRLTRDITLGQDAKLRPLLDSAGSFTVEGTLRYQACDDRLCYIPQELPLKWTFQYQDFDRQRVPKELQRK
;
A
#
# COMPACT_ATOMS: atom_id res chain seq x y z
N MET A 1 11.58 -2.45 -11.65
CA MET A 1 10.14 -2.36 -11.96
C MET A 1 9.40 -3.16 -10.92
N GLU A 2 8.33 -2.60 -10.35
CA GLU A 2 7.69 -3.15 -9.16
C GLU A 2 6.82 -4.39 -9.48
N LEU A 3 5.94 -4.31 -10.49
CA LEU A 3 5.13 -5.44 -10.95
C LEU A 3 5.97 -6.67 -11.39
N GLU A 4 7.10 -6.45 -12.05
CA GLU A 4 8.03 -7.51 -12.44
C GLU A 4 8.58 -8.29 -11.23
N LYS A 5 8.84 -7.59 -10.11
CA LYS A 5 9.35 -8.22 -8.88
C LYS A 5 8.30 -9.11 -8.21
N ASN A 6 7.01 -8.78 -8.37
CA ASN A 6 5.91 -9.43 -7.68
C ASN A 6 5.07 -10.36 -8.56
N LYS A 7 5.37 -10.44 -9.87
CA LYS A 7 4.62 -11.25 -10.85
C LYS A 7 4.42 -12.70 -10.42
N ASP A 8 5.41 -13.29 -9.73
CA ASP A 8 5.35 -14.69 -9.33
C ASP A 8 4.43 -14.91 -8.14
N GLU A 9 4.22 -13.91 -7.27
CA GLU A 9 3.20 -13.97 -6.23
C GLU A 9 1.79 -13.95 -6.84
N PHE A 10 1.54 -13.10 -7.85
CA PHE A 10 0.28 -13.15 -8.60
C PHE A 10 0.07 -14.52 -9.28
N ARG A 11 1.11 -15.10 -9.87
CA ARG A 11 1.03 -16.42 -10.51
C ARG A 11 0.72 -17.54 -9.51
N LYS A 12 1.28 -17.50 -8.30
CA LYS A 12 0.95 -18.47 -7.23
C LYS A 12 -0.53 -18.41 -6.83
N LEU A 13 -1.16 -17.24 -6.99
CA LEU A 13 -2.60 -17.03 -6.78
C LEU A 13 -3.45 -17.41 -8.00
N GLY A 14 -2.84 -17.93 -9.07
CA GLY A 14 -3.52 -18.31 -10.31
C GLY A 14 -3.77 -17.17 -11.29
N LEU A 15 -3.13 -16.00 -11.10
CA LEU A 15 -3.33 -14.82 -11.93
C LEU A 15 -2.25 -14.69 -13.01
N GLY A 16 -2.69 -14.33 -14.22
CA GLY A 16 -1.82 -13.77 -15.25
C GLY A 16 -1.58 -12.28 -15.02
N VAL A 17 -0.40 -11.79 -15.40
CA VAL A 17 -0.03 -10.38 -15.31
C VAL A 17 0.25 -9.85 -16.71
N ALA A 18 -0.29 -8.69 -17.06
CA ALA A 18 0.02 -7.98 -18.29
C ALA A 18 0.00 -6.46 -18.05
N GLY A 19 0.83 -5.73 -18.79
CA GLY A 19 0.78 -4.27 -18.87
C GLY A 19 0.11 -3.84 -20.17
N VAL A 20 -0.64 -2.74 -20.16
CA VAL A 20 -1.24 -2.15 -21.37
C VAL A 20 -0.83 -0.69 -21.46
N SER A 21 -0.38 -0.25 -22.62
CA SER A 21 -0.17 1.17 -22.90
C SER A 21 -0.50 1.50 -24.35
N TYR A 22 -0.58 2.80 -24.65
CA TYR A 22 -0.78 3.27 -26.02
C TYR A 22 0.50 3.18 -26.89
N ASP A 23 1.60 2.70 -26.34
CA ASP A 23 2.86 2.58 -27.05
C ASP A 23 2.80 1.50 -28.13
N SER A 24 3.60 1.66 -29.19
CA SER A 24 3.72 0.65 -30.23
C SER A 24 4.45 -0.60 -29.71
N VAL A 25 4.26 -1.74 -30.38
CA VAL A 25 4.97 -2.98 -30.05
C VAL A 25 6.49 -2.79 -30.02
N ALA A 26 7.06 -1.99 -30.94
CA ALA A 26 8.49 -1.72 -30.99
C ALA A 26 8.99 -0.92 -29.76
N VAL A 27 8.19 0.05 -29.30
CA VAL A 27 8.48 0.82 -28.07
C VAL A 27 8.41 -0.09 -26.85
N LEU A 28 7.37 -0.92 -26.75
CA LEU A 28 7.21 -1.87 -25.66
C LEU A 28 8.34 -2.90 -25.60
N HIS A 29 8.76 -3.43 -26.75
CA HIS A 29 9.90 -4.36 -26.85
C HIS A 29 11.21 -3.71 -26.39
N ASN A 30 11.49 -2.48 -26.85
CA ASN A 30 12.68 -1.76 -26.40
C ASN A 30 12.68 -1.54 -24.88
N PHE A 31 11.52 -1.20 -24.31
CA PHE A 31 11.36 -1.02 -22.89
C PHE A 31 11.51 -2.33 -22.10
N SER A 32 10.92 -3.43 -22.59
CA SER A 32 11.00 -4.73 -21.92
C SER A 32 12.44 -5.24 -21.87
N ASP A 33 13.20 -5.13 -22.96
CA ASP A 33 14.61 -5.54 -23.00
C ASP A 33 15.45 -4.71 -22.03
N ARG A 34 15.25 -3.39 -22.05
CA ARG A 34 16.01 -2.45 -21.21
C ARG A 34 15.75 -2.65 -19.71
N LYS A 35 14.51 -2.98 -19.34
CA LYS A 35 14.09 -3.09 -17.93
C LYS A 35 13.99 -4.53 -17.43
N GLY A 36 14.23 -5.53 -18.30
CA GLY A 36 14.11 -6.95 -17.97
C GLY A 36 12.67 -7.32 -17.59
N VAL A 37 11.70 -6.94 -18.42
CA VAL A 37 10.29 -7.29 -18.21
C VAL A 37 9.98 -8.63 -18.85
N HIS A 38 9.38 -9.54 -18.09
CA HIS A 38 9.08 -10.90 -18.56
C HIS A 38 7.60 -11.26 -18.49
N PHE A 39 6.73 -10.27 -18.28
CA PHE A 39 5.30 -10.41 -18.47
C PHE A 39 4.86 -9.69 -19.76
N PRO A 40 3.75 -10.11 -20.39
CA PRO A 40 3.25 -9.47 -21.61
C PRO A 40 3.00 -7.96 -21.46
N LEU A 41 3.51 -7.18 -22.42
CA LEU A 41 3.14 -5.78 -22.62
C LEU A 41 2.29 -5.69 -23.88
N LEU A 42 1.06 -5.20 -23.75
CA LEU A 42 0.06 -5.12 -24.81
C LEU A 42 0.00 -3.69 -25.36
N SER A 43 0.11 -3.59 -26.69
CA SER A 43 0.01 -2.32 -27.41
C SER A 43 -1.45 -1.99 -27.71
N ASP A 44 -1.90 -0.81 -27.27
CA ASP A 44 -3.19 -0.21 -27.60
C ASP A 44 -2.96 1.11 -28.35
N VAL A 45 -2.30 1.04 -29.51
CA VAL A 45 -1.78 2.22 -30.23
C VAL A 45 -2.84 3.29 -30.53
N ASP A 46 -4.07 2.88 -30.81
CA ASP A 46 -5.23 3.77 -31.06
C ASP A 46 -5.95 4.19 -29.77
N SER A 47 -5.48 3.70 -28.61
CA SER A 47 -6.10 3.86 -27.29
C SER A 47 -7.56 3.40 -27.25
N LYS A 48 -7.93 2.35 -28.02
CA LYS A 48 -9.30 1.85 -28.08
C LYS A 48 -9.72 1.24 -26.75
N THR A 49 -8.85 0.42 -26.17
CA THR A 49 -9.09 -0.21 -24.87
C THR A 49 -9.06 0.84 -23.75
N ILE A 50 -8.06 1.72 -23.77
CA ILE A 50 -7.92 2.85 -22.84
C ILE A 50 -9.18 3.73 -22.81
N ARG A 51 -9.76 4.03 -23.98
CA ARG A 51 -11.03 4.78 -24.08
C ARG A 51 -12.23 3.98 -23.59
N GLN A 52 -12.34 2.70 -23.96
CA GLN A 52 -13.43 1.83 -23.52
C GLN A 52 -13.46 1.65 -21.99
N LEU A 53 -12.28 1.61 -21.36
CA LEU A 53 -12.14 1.53 -19.91
C LEU A 53 -12.33 2.89 -19.21
N ASN A 54 -12.51 3.97 -19.97
CA ASN A 54 -12.64 5.34 -19.49
C ASN A 54 -11.45 5.79 -18.62
N ILE A 55 -10.22 5.43 -19.03
CA ILE A 55 -8.98 5.78 -18.33
C ILE A 55 -8.08 6.70 -19.16
N LEU A 56 -8.54 7.20 -20.30
CA LEU A 56 -7.78 8.19 -21.07
C LEU A 56 -7.71 9.51 -20.29
N ASN A 57 -6.51 10.06 -20.06
CA ASN A 57 -6.41 11.41 -19.53
C ASN A 57 -6.60 12.45 -20.64
N ASP A 58 -7.73 13.15 -20.60
CA ASP A 58 -8.08 14.26 -21.49
C ASP A 58 -8.10 15.62 -20.79
N THR A 59 -7.59 15.70 -19.55
CA THR A 59 -7.50 16.95 -18.77
C THR A 59 -6.46 17.94 -19.31
N MET A 60 -5.55 17.45 -20.16
CA MET A 60 -4.51 18.26 -20.82
C MET A 60 -4.97 18.73 -22.20
N PRO A 61 -4.51 19.89 -22.69
CA PRO A 61 -4.71 20.30 -24.08
C PRO A 61 -4.17 19.28 -25.09
N LYS A 62 -4.81 19.14 -26.26
CA LYS A 62 -4.44 18.12 -27.29
C LYS A 62 -3.03 18.27 -27.86
N ASP A 63 -2.49 19.48 -27.83
CA ASP A 63 -1.14 19.83 -28.26
C ASP A 63 -0.09 19.58 -27.16
N ASN A 64 -0.51 19.17 -25.97
CA ASN A 64 0.38 18.81 -24.88
C ASN A 64 0.94 17.38 -25.08
N ALA A 65 2.24 17.20 -24.86
CA ALA A 65 2.91 15.90 -24.97
C ALA A 65 2.38 14.83 -23.98
N PHE A 66 1.66 15.24 -22.94
CA PHE A 66 1.03 14.35 -21.96
C PHE A 66 -0.45 14.05 -22.28
N TYR A 67 -1.02 14.63 -23.35
CA TYR A 67 -2.39 14.33 -23.77
C TYR A 67 -2.56 12.86 -24.15
N GLY A 68 -3.60 12.22 -23.62
CA GLY A 68 -3.93 10.83 -23.94
C GLY A 68 -3.10 9.78 -23.20
N ILE A 69 -2.20 10.19 -22.28
CA ILE A 69 -1.59 9.26 -21.34
C ILE A 69 -2.69 8.70 -20.43
N PRO A 70 -2.87 7.39 -20.30
CA PRO A 70 -3.93 6.87 -19.45
C PRO A 70 -3.66 7.21 -17.98
N PHE A 71 -4.73 7.47 -17.22
CA PHE A 71 -4.67 7.46 -15.77
C PHE A 71 -4.09 6.11 -15.33
N PRO A 72 -2.98 6.11 -14.57
CA PRO A 72 -2.36 4.86 -14.16
C PRO A 72 -3.24 4.14 -13.15
N GLY A 73 -3.30 2.82 -13.28
CA GLY A 73 -4.01 1.98 -12.35
C GLY A 73 -3.99 0.52 -12.77
N SER A 74 -4.66 -0.30 -11.98
CA SER A 74 -4.73 -1.76 -12.19
C SER A 74 -6.18 -2.23 -12.18
N PHE A 75 -6.45 -3.23 -13.02
CA PHE A 75 -7.70 -3.99 -12.99
C PHE A 75 -7.39 -5.43 -12.60
N ILE A 76 -8.30 -6.05 -11.85
CA ILE A 76 -8.30 -7.50 -11.65
C ILE A 76 -9.50 -8.05 -12.38
N LEU A 77 -9.26 -9.07 -13.21
CA LEU A 77 -10.27 -9.72 -14.02
C LEU A 77 -10.49 -11.15 -13.54
N ASP A 78 -11.72 -11.65 -13.60
CA ASP A 78 -12.02 -13.06 -13.43
C ASP A 78 -11.66 -13.89 -14.69
N GLY A 79 -11.83 -15.21 -14.62
CA GLY A 79 -11.55 -16.11 -15.75
C GLY A 79 -12.46 -15.92 -16.98
N LYS A 80 -13.48 -15.07 -16.90
CA LYS A 80 -14.36 -14.70 -18.02
C LYS A 80 -14.00 -13.33 -18.61
N GLY A 81 -13.00 -12.65 -18.05
CA GLY A 81 -12.63 -11.29 -18.44
C GLY A 81 -13.48 -10.19 -17.79
N THR A 82 -14.25 -10.51 -16.75
CA THR A 82 -15.04 -9.52 -16.01
C THR A 82 -14.14 -8.79 -15.01
N ILE A 83 -14.18 -7.46 -14.99
CA ILE A 83 -13.46 -6.67 -13.98
C ILE A 83 -14.12 -6.89 -12.62
N VAL A 84 -13.38 -7.45 -11.68
CA VAL A 84 -13.82 -7.73 -10.29
C VAL A 84 -13.21 -6.78 -9.27
N ALA A 85 -12.12 -6.08 -9.61
CA ALA A 85 -11.55 -5.02 -8.80
C ALA A 85 -10.86 -3.95 -9.66
N LYS A 86 -10.76 -2.73 -9.12
CA LYS A 86 -10.11 -1.56 -9.73
C LYS A 86 -9.23 -0.86 -8.69
N TYR A 87 -8.02 -0.47 -9.08
CA TYR A 87 -7.07 0.27 -8.25
C TYR A 87 -6.60 1.49 -9.01
N PHE A 88 -7.24 2.63 -8.73
CA PHE A 88 -7.00 3.91 -9.38
C PHE A 88 -7.03 5.02 -8.32
N GLU A 89 -6.26 6.07 -8.55
CA GLU A 89 -6.27 7.29 -7.75
C GLU A 89 -6.74 8.45 -8.62
N ASP A 90 -7.33 9.48 -7.99
CA ASP A 90 -7.77 10.69 -8.68
C ASP A 90 -6.57 11.48 -9.22
N ASP A 91 -5.48 11.55 -8.45
CA ASP A 91 -4.22 12.14 -8.91
C ASP A 91 -3.40 11.09 -9.69
N TYR A 92 -3.19 11.35 -10.99
CA TYR A 92 -2.41 10.47 -11.87
C TYR A 92 -0.96 10.24 -11.43
N ARG A 93 -0.44 11.06 -10.51
CA ARG A 93 0.90 10.88 -9.95
C ARG A 93 0.92 9.81 -8.88
N GLU A 94 -0.23 9.55 -8.25
CA GLU A 94 -0.41 8.53 -7.24
C GLU A 94 -0.79 7.19 -7.85
N ARG A 95 -0.35 6.10 -7.23
CA ARG A 95 -0.70 4.75 -7.69
C ARG A 95 -0.55 3.71 -6.59
N TYR A 96 -1.52 2.81 -6.53
CA TYR A 96 -1.36 1.52 -5.86
C TYR A 96 -0.19 0.75 -6.44
N THR A 97 0.71 0.26 -5.58
CA THR A 97 1.77 -0.66 -6.01
C THR A 97 1.23 -2.08 -6.12
N SER A 98 1.88 -2.94 -6.91
CA SER A 98 1.45 -4.33 -7.04
C SER A 98 1.60 -5.12 -5.73
N ALA A 99 2.58 -4.80 -4.88
CA ALA A 99 2.72 -5.35 -3.54
C ALA A 99 1.57 -4.91 -2.62
N ASP A 100 1.17 -3.65 -2.70
CA ASP A 100 0.01 -3.13 -1.96
C ASP A 100 -1.28 -3.86 -2.37
N ILE A 101 -1.51 -4.02 -3.69
CA ILE A 101 -2.63 -4.81 -4.22
C ILE A 101 -2.59 -6.25 -3.72
N LEU A 102 -1.42 -6.89 -3.70
CA LEU A 102 -1.24 -8.25 -3.16
C LEU A 102 -1.65 -8.33 -1.68
N SER A 103 -1.28 -7.34 -0.89
CA SER A 103 -1.63 -7.28 0.53
C SER A 103 -3.12 -7.07 0.76
N HIS A 104 -3.74 -6.09 0.10
CA HIS A 104 -5.15 -5.77 0.31
C HIS A 104 -6.10 -6.80 -0.29
N GLN A 105 -5.86 -7.22 -1.53
CA GLN A 105 -6.79 -8.09 -2.25
C GLN A 105 -6.67 -9.56 -1.84
N PHE A 106 -5.44 -10.00 -1.54
CA PHE A 106 -5.14 -11.43 -1.40
C PHE A 106 -4.54 -11.77 -0.03
N GLY A 107 -4.38 -10.79 0.86
CA GLY A 107 -3.84 -11.01 2.20
C GLY A 107 -2.37 -11.43 2.22
N VAL A 108 -1.64 -11.24 1.10
CA VAL A 108 -0.24 -11.62 1.01
C VAL A 108 0.57 -10.75 1.98
N ILE A 109 1.23 -11.42 2.92
CA ILE A 109 2.02 -10.75 3.94
C ILE A 109 3.38 -10.40 3.35
N PRO A 110 3.76 -9.11 3.34
CA PRO A 110 5.07 -8.72 2.86
C PRO A 110 6.18 -9.30 3.73
N SER A 111 7.24 -9.80 3.12
CA SER A 111 8.44 -10.25 3.83
C SER A 111 9.43 -9.13 4.12
N ALA A 112 9.26 -7.96 3.51
CA ALA A 112 10.19 -6.83 3.57
C ALA A 112 10.03 -5.99 4.85
N GLY A 113 11.16 -5.57 5.44
CA GLY A 113 11.20 -4.54 6.48
C GLY A 113 10.44 -4.89 7.76
N LYS A 114 10.64 -6.10 8.30
CA LYS A 114 10.01 -6.53 9.55
C LYS A 114 10.69 -5.88 10.75
N THR A 115 9.92 -5.13 11.54
CA THR A 115 10.34 -4.61 12.84
C THR A 115 9.50 -5.28 13.92
N GLU A 116 10.13 -6.09 14.76
CA GLU A 116 9.47 -6.63 15.95
C GLU A 116 9.55 -5.63 17.11
N VAL A 117 8.41 -5.40 17.76
CA VAL A 117 8.32 -4.53 18.94
C VAL A 117 7.67 -5.30 20.06
N GLN A 118 8.37 -5.40 21.19
CA GLN A 118 7.86 -6.05 22.39
C GLN A 118 7.31 -4.99 23.34
N GLY A 119 6.00 -5.03 23.58
CA GLY A 119 5.34 -4.29 24.63
C GLY A 119 5.23 -5.10 25.93
N ARG A 120 4.60 -4.52 26.94
CA ARG A 120 4.37 -5.20 28.23
C ARG A 120 3.30 -6.29 28.13
N GLN A 121 2.19 -6.02 27.43
CA GLN A 121 1.05 -6.95 27.33
C GLN A 121 0.85 -7.52 25.92
N LEU A 122 1.67 -7.13 24.96
CA LEU A 122 1.60 -7.62 23.58
C LEU A 122 2.98 -7.63 22.94
N ARG A 123 3.12 -8.44 21.90
CA ARG A 123 4.15 -8.32 20.88
C ARG A 123 3.48 -7.85 19.59
N LEU A 124 4.21 -7.11 18.77
CA LEU A 124 3.78 -6.84 17.40
C LEU A 124 4.92 -6.96 16.42
N THR A 125 4.57 -7.20 15.16
CA THR A 125 5.46 -7.12 14.01
C THR A 125 4.92 -6.05 13.07
N ALA A 126 5.70 -4.99 12.88
CA ALA A 126 5.43 -3.96 11.89
C ALA A 126 6.09 -4.35 10.56
N THR A 127 5.32 -4.28 9.46
CA THR A 127 5.79 -4.59 8.10
C THR A 127 5.25 -3.60 7.10
N ALA A 128 5.83 -3.57 5.89
CA ALA A 128 5.34 -2.77 4.77
C ALA A 128 5.33 -3.58 3.48
N SER A 129 4.38 -3.29 2.58
CA SER A 129 4.27 -3.95 1.27
C SER A 129 5.51 -3.79 0.41
N ASN A 130 6.23 -2.69 0.56
CA ASN A 130 7.39 -2.35 -0.25
C ASN A 130 8.59 -2.01 0.64
N SER A 131 9.78 -2.48 0.28
CA SER A 131 11.05 -1.96 0.82
C SER A 131 11.69 -0.90 -0.08
N ILE A 132 11.31 -0.86 -1.36
CA ILE A 132 11.76 0.12 -2.35
C ILE A 132 10.54 0.84 -2.90
N VAL A 133 10.58 2.17 -2.88
CA VAL A 133 9.46 3.05 -3.20
C VAL A 133 9.89 4.18 -4.11
N ALA A 134 8.94 4.74 -4.86
CA ALA A 134 9.12 5.95 -5.64
C ALA A 134 8.05 6.96 -5.27
N THR A 135 8.18 8.19 -5.77
CA THR A 135 7.17 9.23 -5.55
C THR A 135 5.78 8.79 -6.02
N GLY A 136 4.73 9.18 -5.29
CA GLY A 136 3.35 8.83 -5.60
C GLY A 136 2.99 7.36 -5.34
N HIS A 137 3.91 6.51 -4.92
CA HIS A 137 3.56 5.15 -4.54
C HIS A 137 2.65 5.16 -3.31
N ARG A 138 1.53 4.45 -3.42
CA ARG A 138 0.70 4.05 -2.29
C ARG A 138 1.12 2.66 -1.81
N VAL A 139 1.47 2.58 -0.53
CA VAL A 139 2.03 1.38 0.09
C VAL A 139 1.30 1.07 1.39
N ALA A 140 1.07 -0.22 1.63
CA ALA A 140 0.41 -0.71 2.83
C ALA A 140 1.44 -0.90 3.96
N LEU A 141 1.13 -0.35 5.12
CA LEU A 141 1.78 -0.64 6.40
C LEU A 141 0.89 -1.59 7.19
N THR A 142 1.49 -2.59 7.83
CA THR A 142 0.77 -3.60 8.60
C THR A 142 1.36 -3.74 9.98
N LEU A 143 0.48 -3.82 10.99
CA LEU A 143 0.82 -4.23 12.36
C LEU A 143 0.13 -5.56 12.66
N ASP A 144 0.91 -6.63 12.72
CA ASP A 144 0.46 -7.92 13.24
C ASP A 144 0.66 -7.92 14.76
N ILE A 145 -0.43 -7.91 15.51
CA ILE A 145 -0.41 -7.77 16.97
C ILE A 145 -0.82 -9.10 17.61
N GLU A 146 -0.05 -9.53 18.60
CA GLU A 146 -0.32 -10.69 19.45
C GLU A 146 -0.35 -10.26 20.91
N LEU A 147 -1.52 -10.33 21.52
CA LEU A 147 -1.73 -10.08 22.94
C LEU A 147 -1.24 -11.26 23.77
N ASN A 148 -0.72 -10.97 24.97
CA ASN A 148 -0.46 -12.00 25.97
C ASN A 148 -1.77 -12.75 26.33
N PRO A 149 -1.68 -13.99 26.85
CA PRO A 149 -2.86 -14.75 27.24
C PRO A 149 -3.76 -13.98 28.22
N ASN A 150 -5.08 -14.16 28.07
CA ASN A 150 -6.12 -13.53 28.90
C ASN A 150 -6.10 -11.99 28.88
N MET A 151 -5.55 -11.38 27.83
CA MET A 151 -5.60 -9.93 27.63
C MET A 151 -6.58 -9.56 26.52
N HIS A 152 -7.14 -8.35 26.63
CA HIS A 152 -7.87 -7.68 25.56
C HIS A 152 -7.50 -6.20 25.50
N VAL A 153 -7.73 -5.59 24.34
CA VAL A 153 -7.68 -4.13 24.15
C VAL A 153 -9.01 -3.67 23.56
N TYR A 154 -9.41 -2.44 23.86
CA TYR A 154 -10.66 -1.91 23.31
C TYR A 154 -10.51 -1.49 21.84
N ALA A 155 -11.52 -1.79 21.05
CA ALA A 155 -11.59 -1.36 19.66
C ALA A 155 -12.04 0.11 19.53
N PRO A 156 -11.78 0.77 18.39
CA PRO A 156 -12.28 2.12 18.14
C PRO A 156 -13.81 2.23 18.28
N GLY A 157 -14.26 3.40 18.75
CA GLY A 157 -15.68 3.69 18.97
C GLY A 157 -16.24 3.25 20.32
N VAL A 158 -15.40 2.68 21.20
CA VAL A 158 -15.78 2.42 22.59
C VAL A 158 -15.99 3.74 23.37
N GLU A 159 -17.00 3.79 24.24
CA GLU A 159 -17.27 4.95 25.11
C GLU A 159 -16.75 4.70 26.52
N GLY A 160 -16.08 5.69 27.14
CA GLY A 160 -15.58 5.57 28.52
C GLY A 160 -14.26 4.78 28.67
N TYR A 161 -13.73 4.21 27.60
CA TYR A 161 -12.50 3.41 27.59
C TYR A 161 -11.46 3.95 26.61
N ILE A 162 -10.20 3.51 26.78
CA ILE A 162 -9.09 3.89 25.90
C ILE A 162 -8.95 2.86 24.79
N ALA A 163 -9.43 3.21 23.60
CA ALA A 163 -9.25 2.40 22.40
C ALA A 163 -7.78 2.32 21.97
N ILE A 164 -7.45 1.22 21.28
CA ILE A 164 -6.18 1.11 20.55
C ILE A 164 -6.14 2.11 19.39
N ASP A 165 -5.06 2.89 19.33
CA ASP A 165 -4.87 3.99 18.39
C ASP A 165 -3.50 3.88 17.74
N TRP A 166 -3.44 4.02 16.42
CA TRP A 166 -2.19 3.98 15.66
C TRP A 166 -2.01 5.27 14.87
N LYS A 167 -0.98 6.03 15.26
CA LYS A 167 -0.62 7.29 14.61
C LYS A 167 0.73 7.19 13.93
N LEU A 168 0.87 7.91 12.82
CA LEU A 168 2.15 8.19 12.19
C LEU A 168 2.55 9.62 12.53
N LYS A 169 3.86 9.88 12.55
CA LYS A 169 4.39 11.22 12.67
C LYS A 169 4.13 11.98 11.38
N ASP A 170 3.56 13.18 11.48
CA ASP A 170 3.25 14.00 10.32
C ASP A 170 4.51 14.33 9.51
N SER A 171 4.35 14.34 8.18
CA SER A 171 5.43 14.65 7.25
C SER A 171 4.87 15.23 5.98
N ASP A 172 5.63 16.14 5.36
CA ASP A 172 5.37 16.59 4.00
C ASP A 172 5.74 15.51 2.96
N GLY A 173 6.59 14.54 3.32
CA GLY A 173 7.07 13.51 2.41
C GLY A 173 6.08 12.37 2.16
N PHE A 174 5.01 12.26 2.95
CA PHE A 174 3.97 11.26 2.74
C PHE A 174 2.64 11.71 3.37
N ALA A 175 1.54 11.30 2.76
CA ALA A 175 0.21 11.43 3.32
C ALA A 175 -0.23 10.06 3.85
N ALA A 176 -0.82 10.03 5.03
CA ALA A 176 -1.15 8.79 5.70
C ALA A 176 -2.67 8.59 5.75
N HIS A 177 -3.16 7.47 5.23
CA HIS A 177 -4.59 7.15 5.10
C HIS A 177 -5.22 6.72 6.43
N GLU A 178 -6.53 6.46 6.46
CA GLU A 178 -7.17 5.93 7.66
C GLU A 178 -6.66 4.53 8.01
N VAL A 179 -6.69 4.20 9.31
CA VAL A 179 -6.37 2.86 9.78
C VAL A 179 -7.58 1.96 9.52
N ALA A 180 -7.36 0.89 8.75
CA ALA A 180 -8.32 -0.19 8.60
C ALA A 180 -8.17 -1.15 9.79
N TYR A 181 -9.17 -1.08 10.67
CA TYR A 181 -9.31 -1.95 11.83
C TYR A 181 -10.09 -3.21 11.49
N PRO A 182 -9.73 -4.39 12.03
CA PRO A 182 -10.48 -5.61 11.80
C PRO A 182 -11.80 -5.56 12.57
N LYS A 183 -12.73 -6.45 12.21
CA LYS A 183 -13.99 -6.59 12.95
C LYS A 183 -13.70 -6.97 14.41
N SER A 184 -14.28 -6.20 15.34
CA SER A 184 -14.12 -6.44 16.78
C SER A 184 -15.03 -7.55 17.29
N GLU A 185 -14.64 -8.14 18.42
CA GLU A 185 -15.47 -9.04 19.21
C GLU A 185 -16.26 -8.25 20.26
N LYS A 186 -17.41 -8.76 20.71
CA LYS A 186 -18.17 -8.17 21.83
C LYS A 186 -17.80 -8.88 23.12
N LEU A 187 -17.38 -8.11 24.12
CA LEU A 187 -17.10 -8.60 25.46
C LEU A 187 -18.16 -8.08 26.44
N TYR A 188 -18.77 -8.97 27.21
CA TYR A 188 -19.70 -8.61 28.27
C TYR A 188 -18.98 -8.56 29.63
N LEU A 189 -18.98 -7.38 30.25
CA LEU A 189 -18.37 -7.07 31.53
C LEU A 189 -19.39 -7.19 32.65
N LYS A 190 -19.55 -8.42 33.19
CA LYS A 190 -20.56 -8.75 34.21
C LYS A 190 -20.57 -7.82 35.43
N ALA A 191 -19.41 -7.33 35.86
CA ALA A 191 -19.29 -6.53 37.08
C ALA A 191 -20.00 -5.17 36.99
N ILE A 192 -20.18 -4.66 35.76
CA ILE A 192 -20.75 -3.34 35.47
C ILE A 192 -21.90 -3.41 34.46
N ASP A 193 -22.31 -4.63 34.06
CA ASP A 193 -23.40 -4.90 33.11
C ASP A 193 -23.26 -4.20 31.74
N GLU A 194 -22.03 -4.12 31.22
CA GLU A 194 -21.73 -3.46 29.95
C GLU A 194 -21.26 -4.43 28.86
N THR A 195 -21.54 -4.12 27.59
CA THR A 195 -20.99 -4.84 26.44
C THR A 195 -20.13 -3.91 25.59
N VAL A 196 -18.87 -4.26 25.42
CA VAL A 196 -17.85 -3.40 24.80
C VAL A 196 -17.15 -4.12 23.63
N PRO A 197 -16.77 -3.38 22.57
CA PRO A 197 -16.03 -3.95 21.45
C PRO A 197 -14.53 -4.07 21.80
N VAL A 198 -13.96 -5.26 21.58
CA VAL A 198 -12.58 -5.58 21.94
C VAL A 198 -11.86 -6.37 20.86
N TYR A 199 -10.52 -6.38 20.95
CA TYR A 199 -9.66 -7.32 20.27
C TYR A 199 -8.97 -8.25 21.28
N ARG A 200 -8.80 -9.51 20.88
CA ARG A 200 -8.18 -10.59 21.68
C ARG A 200 -7.22 -11.39 20.82
N ASN A 201 -6.34 -12.16 21.45
CA ASN A 201 -5.40 -13.07 20.79
C ASN A 201 -4.54 -12.35 19.74
N ARG A 202 -4.78 -12.63 18.46
CA ARG A 202 -4.04 -12.06 17.34
C ARG A 202 -4.99 -11.29 16.43
N PHE A 203 -4.58 -10.10 16.05
CA PHE A 203 -5.33 -9.26 15.11
C PHE A 203 -4.37 -8.37 14.32
N ARG A 204 -4.85 -7.86 13.21
CA ARG A 204 -4.05 -7.07 12.27
C ARG A 204 -4.65 -5.69 12.09
N LEU A 205 -3.83 -4.66 12.21
CA LEU A 205 -4.15 -3.31 11.75
C LEU A 205 -3.43 -3.06 10.43
N THR A 206 -4.11 -2.40 9.49
CA THR A 206 -3.51 -1.99 8.21
C THR A 206 -3.75 -0.51 7.97
N ARG A 207 -2.83 0.15 7.30
CA ARG A 207 -2.93 1.56 6.93
C ARG A 207 -2.07 1.82 5.70
N ASP A 208 -2.56 2.61 4.76
CA ASP A 208 -1.74 3.02 3.63
C ASP A 208 -1.01 4.34 3.91
N ILE A 209 0.12 4.53 3.24
CA ILE A 209 0.70 5.86 3.02
C ILE A 209 0.85 6.09 1.51
N THR A 210 0.55 7.30 1.06
CA THR A 210 0.93 7.79 -0.28
C THR A 210 2.20 8.61 -0.15
N LEU A 211 3.25 8.27 -0.90
CA LEU A 211 4.47 9.06 -0.91
C LEU A 211 4.29 10.36 -1.69
N GLY A 212 4.79 11.45 -1.12
CA GLY A 212 4.76 12.77 -1.73
C GLY A 212 5.65 12.88 -2.97
N GLN A 213 5.54 14.04 -3.63
CA GLN A 213 6.33 14.40 -4.81
C GLN A 213 7.83 14.49 -4.49
N ASP A 214 8.70 14.30 -5.49
CA ASP A 214 10.17 14.32 -5.35
C ASP A 214 10.69 15.46 -4.48
N ALA A 215 10.15 16.68 -4.67
CA ALA A 215 10.58 17.87 -3.95
C ALA A 215 10.36 17.77 -2.42
N LYS A 216 9.35 17.03 -1.98
CA LYS A 216 9.03 16.82 -0.56
C LYS A 216 9.71 15.58 0.02
N LEU A 217 9.93 14.54 -0.81
CA LEU A 217 10.52 13.29 -0.36
C LEU A 217 12.05 13.34 -0.31
N ARG A 218 12.71 13.96 -1.31
CA ARG A 218 14.17 14.02 -1.40
C ARG A 218 14.87 14.64 -0.18
N PRO A 219 14.34 15.70 0.46
CA PRO A 219 14.94 16.25 1.67
C PRO A 219 14.94 15.29 2.87
N LEU A 220 14.11 14.24 2.84
CA LEU A 220 14.03 13.22 3.90
C LEU A 220 15.04 12.08 3.70
N LEU A 221 15.71 12.03 2.55
CA LEU A 221 16.64 10.95 2.24
C LEU A 221 17.96 11.13 2.99
N ASP A 222 18.44 10.04 3.57
CA ASP A 222 19.80 9.95 4.11
C ASP A 222 20.85 9.78 2.99
N SER A 223 22.11 9.67 3.37
CA SER A 223 23.23 9.48 2.42
C SER A 223 23.17 8.16 1.65
N ALA A 224 22.39 7.18 2.13
CA ALA A 224 22.16 5.91 1.44
C ALA A 224 20.91 5.96 0.53
N GLY A 225 20.23 7.10 0.43
CA GLY A 225 19.00 7.23 -0.35
C GLY A 225 17.78 6.60 0.31
N SER A 226 17.80 6.44 1.64
CA SER A 226 16.68 5.89 2.41
C SER A 226 15.99 6.95 3.25
N PHE A 227 14.73 6.73 3.58
CA PHE A 227 14.02 7.53 4.59
C PHE A 227 13.25 6.63 5.53
N THR A 228 12.89 7.17 6.69
CA THR A 228 12.16 6.44 7.74
C THR A 228 10.81 7.10 8.01
N VAL A 229 9.76 6.29 8.03
CA VAL A 229 8.43 6.64 8.53
C VAL A 229 8.35 6.20 9.98
N GLU A 230 8.01 7.12 10.87
CA GLU A 230 7.87 6.87 12.32
C GLU A 230 6.40 6.91 12.71
N GLY A 231 6.03 6.12 13.71
CA GLY A 231 4.70 6.13 14.28
C GLY A 231 4.67 5.62 15.72
N THR A 232 3.48 5.61 16.29
CA THR A 232 3.24 5.16 17.66
C THR A 232 1.96 4.34 17.69
N LEU A 233 2.02 3.16 18.29
CA LEU A 233 0.82 2.42 18.72
C LEU A 233 0.56 2.74 20.19
N ARG A 234 -0.57 3.39 20.47
CA ARG A 234 -1.06 3.64 21.83
C ARG A 234 -2.16 2.64 22.13
N TYR A 235 -2.07 1.96 23.27
CA TYR A 235 -3.09 0.98 23.68
C TYR A 235 -3.25 0.94 25.20
N GLN A 236 -4.42 0.48 25.64
CA GLN A 236 -4.64 0.06 27.01
C GLN A 236 -5.09 -1.40 27.00
N ALA A 237 -4.27 -2.27 27.58
CA ALA A 237 -4.61 -3.67 27.77
C ALA A 237 -5.33 -3.87 29.11
N CYS A 238 -6.31 -4.77 29.13
CA CYS A 238 -7.01 -5.19 30.33
C CYS A 238 -7.02 -6.71 30.41
N ASP A 239 -6.96 -7.23 31.63
CA ASP A 239 -7.26 -8.62 31.92
C ASP A 239 -8.70 -8.75 32.44
N ASP A 240 -9.04 -9.89 33.04
CA ASP A 240 -10.37 -10.14 33.59
C ASP A 240 -10.68 -9.35 34.88
N ARG A 241 -9.70 -8.63 35.45
CA ARG A 241 -9.79 -7.97 36.75
C ARG A 241 -9.55 -6.47 36.67
N LEU A 242 -8.59 -6.03 35.87
CA LEU A 242 -8.21 -4.62 35.79
C LEU A 242 -7.69 -4.23 34.40
N CYS A 243 -7.78 -2.93 34.13
CA CYS A 243 -7.11 -2.29 33.01
C CYS A 243 -5.77 -1.72 33.45
N TYR A 244 -4.71 -2.06 32.73
CA TYR A 244 -3.36 -1.57 33.00
C TYR A 244 -3.20 -0.11 32.58
N ILE A 245 -2.10 0.53 32.99
CA ILE A 245 -1.75 1.87 32.53
C ILE A 245 -1.52 1.83 31.02
N PRO A 246 -2.09 2.79 30.24
CA PRO A 246 -1.86 2.88 28.81
C PRO A 246 -0.37 2.86 28.44
N GLN A 247 -0.05 2.20 27.35
CA GLN A 247 1.30 2.05 26.83
C GLN A 247 1.39 2.70 25.45
N GLU A 248 2.58 3.18 25.12
CA GLU A 248 2.92 3.70 23.79
C GLU A 248 4.15 2.94 23.26
N LEU A 249 4.03 2.37 22.06
CA LEU A 249 5.10 1.64 21.41
C LEU A 249 5.55 2.40 20.16
N PRO A 250 6.84 2.78 20.06
CA PRO A 250 7.37 3.40 18.86
C PRO A 250 7.45 2.39 17.72
N LEU A 251 7.12 2.84 16.51
CA LEU A 251 7.11 2.06 15.28
C LEU A 251 7.98 2.76 14.24
N LYS A 252 8.69 1.97 13.43
CA LYS A 252 9.55 2.49 12.36
C LYS A 252 9.52 1.59 11.13
N TRP A 253 9.43 2.22 9.97
CA TRP A 253 9.59 1.60 8.66
C TRP A 253 10.62 2.37 7.86
N THR A 254 11.58 1.66 7.26
CA THR A 254 12.62 2.27 6.43
C THR A 254 12.43 1.84 4.98
N PHE A 255 12.46 2.81 4.09
CA PHE A 255 12.28 2.61 2.65
C PHE A 255 13.48 3.11 1.88
N GLN A 256 13.88 2.34 0.88
CA GLN A 256 14.83 2.75 -0.15
C GLN A 256 14.08 3.55 -1.22
N TYR A 257 14.56 4.75 -1.55
CA TYR A 257 13.97 5.55 -2.61
C TYR A 257 14.56 5.17 -3.98
N GLN A 258 13.70 5.02 -4.98
CA GLN A 258 14.06 4.76 -6.36
C GLN A 258 13.46 5.83 -7.27
N ASP A 259 14.33 6.51 -8.03
CA ASP A 259 13.90 7.46 -9.06
C ASP A 259 13.17 6.77 -10.21
N PHE A 260 12.26 7.52 -10.84
CA PHE A 260 11.63 7.10 -12.08
C PHE A 260 12.63 7.02 -13.24
N ASP A 261 12.36 6.09 -14.16
CA ASP A 261 13.09 5.99 -15.42
C ASP A 261 12.75 7.17 -16.33
N ARG A 262 13.73 8.05 -16.55
CA ARG A 262 13.59 9.21 -17.44
C ARG A 262 14.17 8.96 -18.83
N GLN A 263 14.68 7.77 -19.11
CA GLN A 263 15.28 7.44 -20.39
C GLN A 263 14.20 7.26 -21.47
N ARG A 264 14.16 8.17 -22.45
CA ARG A 264 13.28 8.06 -23.61
C ARG A 264 13.74 6.91 -24.53
N VAL A 265 12.81 6.38 -25.31
CA VAL A 265 13.14 5.44 -26.39
C VAL A 265 13.96 6.12 -27.49
N PRO A 266 14.72 5.36 -28.31
CA PRO A 266 15.43 5.89 -29.47
C PRO A 266 14.53 6.75 -30.36
N LYS A 267 15.08 7.81 -30.97
CA LYS A 267 14.29 8.83 -31.71
C LYS A 267 13.47 8.22 -32.84
N GLU A 268 13.96 7.13 -33.43
CA GLU A 268 13.33 6.43 -34.54
C GLU A 268 12.04 5.71 -34.13
N LEU A 269 11.91 5.39 -32.84
CA LEU A 269 10.74 4.73 -32.25
C LEU A 269 9.78 5.71 -31.57
N GLN A 270 10.17 6.98 -31.41
CA GLN A 270 9.31 7.99 -30.80
C GLN A 270 8.13 8.29 -31.73
N ARG A 271 6.94 8.50 -31.14
CA ARG A 271 5.79 9.03 -31.89
C ARG A 271 6.20 10.36 -32.53
N LYS A 272 5.93 10.48 -33.83
CA LYS A 272 6.09 11.71 -34.59
C LYS A 272 4.91 12.64 -34.38
#